data_AF-A0A1Z9QTW9-F1
#
_entry.id   AF-A0A1Z9QTW9-F1
#
_cell.length_a   1.000
_cell.length_b   1.000
_cell.length_c   1.000
_cell.angle_alpha   90.00
_cell.angle_beta   90.00
_cell.angle_gamma   90.00
#
_symmetry.space_group_name_H-M   'P 1'
#
loop_
_entity.id
_entity.type
_entity.pdbx_description
1 polymer ?
#
loop_
_entity_poly.entity_id
_entity_poly.type
_entity_poly.pdbx_seq_one_letter_code
_entity_poly.pdbx_strand_id
1 'polypeptide(L)'
;MMPRTAEVVDRLTLVALVVGKIPGHSVGDYHMFRGNPMTPAIKNPTIGSVVNHEFSACSELPGYLVIGDVKDDTGYLPAEFGPFTIGGDPANADFQIRDLR
;
A
#
# COMPACT_ATOMS: atom_id res chain seq x y z
N MET A 1 4.68 -22.17 7.46
CA MET A 1 4.19 -20.89 8.01
C MET A 1 5.23 -20.39 8.99
N MET A 2 5.54 -19.09 9.06
CA MET A 2 6.48 -18.57 10.06
C MET A 2 5.92 -18.82 11.48
N PRO A 3 6.72 -19.25 12.48
CA PRO A 3 6.21 -19.72 13.77
C PRO A 3 5.30 -18.70 14.48
N ARG A 4 5.69 -17.43 14.49
CA ARG A 4 4.93 -16.35 15.13
C ARG A 4 3.63 -16.01 14.40
N THR A 5 3.55 -16.23 13.09
CA THR A 5 2.32 -15.98 12.32
C THR A 5 1.28 -17.08 12.57
N ALA A 6 1.72 -18.30 12.86
CA ALA A 6 0.81 -19.41 13.16
C ALA A 6 0.03 -19.20 14.47
N GLU A 7 0.62 -18.51 15.45
CA GLU A 7 -0.01 -18.18 16.74
C GLU A 7 -1.24 -17.27 16.63
N VAL A 8 -1.37 -16.51 15.53
CA VAL A 8 -2.45 -15.53 15.31
C VAL A 8 -3.33 -15.87 14.12
N VAL A 9 -3.24 -17.08 13.58
CA VAL A 9 -3.92 -17.47 12.33
C VAL A 9 -5.45 -17.47 12.47
N ASP A 10 -5.98 -17.63 13.69
CA ASP A 10 -7.41 -17.54 14.01
C ASP A 10 -8.01 -16.15 13.75
N ARG A 11 -7.15 -15.13 13.64
CA ARG A 11 -7.54 -13.74 13.38
C ARG A 11 -7.21 -13.27 11.96
N LEU A 12 -6.74 -14.17 11.11
CA LEU A 12 -6.32 -13.87 9.75
C LEU A 12 -7.24 -14.55 8.75
N THR A 13 -7.63 -13.82 7.71
CA THR A 13 -8.23 -14.43 6.51
C THR A 13 -7.12 -14.70 5.51
N LEU A 14 -6.96 -15.96 5.12
CA LEU A 14 -5.96 -16.36 4.13
C LEU A 14 -6.57 -16.31 2.71
N VAL A 15 -6.04 -15.44 1.86
CA VAL A 15 -6.32 -15.46 0.42
C VAL A 15 -5.22 -16.28 -0.26
N ALA A 16 -5.57 -17.47 -0.74
CA ALA A 16 -4.59 -18.41 -1.30
C ALA A 16 -4.16 -18.09 -2.74
N LEU A 17 -5.02 -17.43 -3.52
CA LEU A 17 -4.74 -17.11 -4.91
C LEU A 17 -5.54 -15.88 -5.36
N VAL A 18 -4.87 -15.01 -6.11
CA VAL A 18 -5.50 -13.96 -6.90
C VAL A 18 -5.05 -14.15 -8.35
N VAL A 19 -6.00 -14.20 -9.28
CA VAL A 19 -5.72 -14.39 -10.71
C VAL A 19 -6.13 -13.13 -11.47
N GLY A 20 -5.16 -12.49 -12.12
CA GLY A 20 -5.40 -11.37 -13.04
C GLY A 20 -5.68 -11.86 -14.46
N LYS A 21 -6.49 -11.10 -15.22
CA LYS A 21 -6.81 -11.41 -16.62
C LYS A 21 -5.78 -10.85 -17.61
N ILE A 22 -4.94 -9.90 -17.18
CA ILE A 22 -4.02 -9.15 -18.04
C ILE A 22 -2.59 -9.64 -17.79
N PRO A 23 -1.86 -10.09 -18.82
CA PRO A 23 -0.47 -10.50 -18.68
C PRO A 23 0.44 -9.27 -18.63
N GLY A 24 0.83 -8.85 -17.42
CA GLY A 24 1.83 -7.80 -17.22
C GLY A 24 1.98 -7.43 -15.76
N HIS A 25 3.21 -7.42 -15.25
CA HIS A 25 3.49 -7.12 -13.84
C HIS A 25 2.96 -5.74 -13.44
N SER A 26 3.30 -4.69 -14.18
CA SER A 26 2.85 -3.32 -13.87
C SER A 26 1.34 -3.12 -13.93
N VAL A 27 0.64 -3.83 -14.82
CA VAL A 27 -0.83 -3.76 -14.92
C VAL A 27 -1.49 -4.60 -13.83
N GLY A 28 -0.87 -5.73 -13.48
CA GLY A 28 -1.26 -6.56 -12.34
C GLY A 28 -1.15 -5.76 -11.04
N ASP A 29 0.00 -5.13 -10.79
CA ASP A 29 0.25 -4.29 -9.62
C ASP A 29 -0.80 -3.18 -9.51
N TYR A 30 -1.05 -2.45 -10.61
CA TYR A 30 -2.10 -1.43 -10.65
C TYR A 30 -3.46 -1.99 -10.23
N HIS A 31 -3.83 -3.15 -10.78
CA HIS A 31 -5.10 -3.79 -10.47
C HIS A 31 -5.19 -4.26 -9.02
N MET A 32 -4.10 -4.79 -8.47
CA MET A 32 -4.02 -5.22 -7.07
C MET A 32 -4.17 -4.05 -6.09
N PHE A 33 -3.54 -2.91 -6.36
CA PHE A 33 -3.61 -1.77 -5.45
C PHE A 33 -4.90 -0.97 -5.58
N ARG A 34 -5.58 -0.99 -6.74
CA ARG A 34 -6.68 -0.04 -7.07
C ARG A 34 -8.00 -0.72 -7.38
N GLY A 35 -8.04 -2.05 -7.53
CA GLY A 35 -9.24 -2.84 -7.85
C GLY A 35 -9.86 -2.59 -9.22
N ASN A 36 -9.31 -1.66 -10.00
CA ASN A 36 -9.81 -1.24 -11.30
C ASN A 36 -8.82 -1.62 -12.41
N PRO A 37 -9.28 -1.94 -13.63
CA PRO A 37 -8.38 -2.11 -14.76
C PRO A 37 -7.69 -0.78 -15.08
N MET A 38 -6.43 -0.84 -15.51
CA MET A 38 -5.71 0.35 -15.95
C MET A 38 -6.38 0.91 -17.21
N THR A 39 -6.69 2.20 -17.19
CA THR A 39 -7.24 2.93 -18.34
C THR A 39 -6.40 4.17 -18.61
N PRO A 40 -6.35 4.66 -19.87
CA PRO A 40 -5.62 5.88 -20.19
C PRO A 40 -6.31 7.16 -19.70
N ALA A 41 -7.59 7.08 -19.31
CA ALA A 41 -8.39 8.27 -18.99
C ALA A 41 -8.16 8.75 -17.56
N ILE A 42 -8.13 7.85 -16.58
CA ILE A 42 -8.02 8.18 -15.16
C ILE A 42 -7.10 7.21 -14.44
N LYS A 43 -6.41 7.74 -13.42
CA LYS A 43 -5.67 6.95 -12.44
C LYS A 43 -6.51 6.86 -11.15
N ASN A 44 -7.10 5.70 -10.91
CA ASN A 44 -7.90 5.47 -9.70
C ASN A 44 -7.01 5.50 -8.46
N PRO A 45 -7.47 6.01 -7.30
CA PRO A 45 -6.72 5.95 -6.06
C PRO A 45 -6.49 4.49 -5.64
N THR A 46 -5.45 4.28 -4.85
CA THR A 46 -5.21 2.98 -4.21
C THR A 46 -6.24 2.75 -3.12
N ILE A 47 -6.47 1.48 -2.78
CA ILE A 47 -7.34 1.13 -1.66
C ILE A 47 -6.85 1.81 -0.38
N GLY A 48 -5.53 1.88 -0.16
CA GLY A 48 -4.94 2.58 0.99
C GLY A 48 -5.28 4.07 1.02
N SER A 49 -5.18 4.78 -0.11
CA SER A 49 -5.54 6.19 -0.19
C SER A 49 -7.04 6.44 -0.03
N VAL A 50 -7.91 5.54 -0.53
CA VAL A 50 -9.35 5.64 -0.28
C VAL A 50 -9.65 5.43 1.21
N VAL A 51 -9.05 4.42 1.85
CA VAL A 51 -9.25 4.18 3.29
C VAL A 51 -8.77 5.38 4.11
N ASN A 52 -7.60 5.94 3.79
CA ASN A 52 -7.08 7.12 4.47
C ASN A 52 -7.93 8.39 4.25
N HIS A 53 -8.63 8.47 3.11
CA HIS A 53 -9.58 9.55 2.83
C HIS A 53 -10.90 9.38 3.61
N GLU A 54 -11.45 8.17 3.65
CA GLU A 54 -12.74 7.90 4.28
C GLU A 54 -12.65 7.77 5.81
N PHE A 55 -11.49 7.35 6.33
CA PHE A 55 -11.27 7.11 7.74
C PHE A 55 -10.10 7.93 8.26
N SER A 56 -10.36 8.70 9.33
CA SER A 56 -9.30 9.39 10.05
C SER A 56 -8.29 8.39 10.61
N ALA A 57 -7.01 8.80 10.66
CA ALA A 57 -5.97 8.02 11.30
C ALA A 57 -6.36 7.66 12.75
N CYS A 58 -6.38 6.37 13.05
CA CYS A 58 -6.54 5.89 14.41
C CYS A 58 -5.15 5.92 15.07
N SER A 59 -4.92 6.88 15.97
CA SER A 59 -3.68 7.05 16.76
C SER A 59 -2.58 7.88 16.06
N GLU A 60 -1.36 7.83 16.63
CA GLU A 60 -0.16 8.55 16.20
C GLU A 60 0.49 8.00 14.92
N LEU A 61 -0.11 6.99 14.29
CA LEU A 61 0.40 6.39 13.06
C LEU A 61 -0.29 6.99 11.83
N PRO A 62 0.43 7.15 10.70
CA PRO A 62 -0.20 7.52 9.42
C PRO A 62 -1.32 6.54 9.05
N GLY A 63 -2.45 7.05 8.54
CA GLY A 63 -3.59 6.23 8.14
C GLY A 63 -3.31 5.33 6.93
N TYR A 64 -2.21 5.58 6.21
CA TYR A 64 -1.70 4.71 5.15
C TYR A 64 -0.17 4.69 5.17
N LEU A 65 0.40 3.50 5.35
CA LEU A 65 1.83 3.23 5.41
C LEU A 65 2.22 2.19 4.36
N VAL A 66 3.32 2.43 3.65
CA VAL A 66 3.92 1.48 2.71
C VAL A 66 5.35 1.15 3.16
N ILE A 67 5.62 -0.15 3.30
CA ILE A 67 6.92 -0.68 3.70
C ILE A 67 7.59 -1.31 2.47
N GLY A 68 8.81 -0.88 2.16
CA GLY A 68 9.57 -1.31 0.98
C GLY A 68 9.62 -0.25 -0.12
N ASP A 69 10.14 -0.63 -1.30
CA ASP A 69 10.31 0.28 -2.45
C ASP A 69 9.08 0.25 -3.40
N VAL A 70 7.88 0.31 -2.82
CA VAL A 70 6.65 0.42 -3.62
C VAL A 70 6.33 1.90 -3.79
N LYS A 71 6.51 2.40 -5.01
CA LYS A 71 6.11 3.76 -5.39
C LYS A 71 4.63 3.79 -5.70
N ASP A 72 3.82 3.92 -4.66
CA ASP A 72 2.38 4.09 -4.83
C ASP A 72 1.97 5.58 -4.75
N ASP A 73 0.86 5.93 -5.39
CA ASP A 73 0.35 7.31 -5.44
C ASP A 73 -1.14 7.39 -5.14
N THR A 74 -1.63 8.63 -4.97
CA THR A 74 -3.02 8.91 -4.60
C THR A 74 -4.01 8.81 -5.75
N GLY A 75 -3.56 8.60 -6.99
CA GLY A 75 -4.42 8.73 -8.17
C GLY A 75 -5.00 10.15 -8.29
N TYR A 76 -6.33 10.27 -8.32
CA TYR A 76 -7.02 11.56 -8.36
C TYR A 76 -7.30 12.17 -6.97
N LEU A 77 -6.94 11.49 -5.87
CA LEU A 77 -7.12 12.04 -4.52
C LEU A 77 -5.99 13.05 -4.18
N PRO A 78 -6.26 14.02 -3.29
CA PRO A 78 -5.24 14.94 -2.79
C PRO A 78 -4.03 14.21 -2.19
N ALA A 79 -2.85 14.81 -2.33
CA ALA A 79 -1.57 14.23 -1.90
C ALA A 79 -1.51 13.91 -0.39
N GLU A 80 -2.32 14.58 0.44
CA GLU A 80 -2.41 14.35 1.90
C GLU A 80 -2.88 12.93 2.25
N PHE A 81 -3.61 12.27 1.34
CA PHE A 81 -4.06 10.88 1.51
C PHE A 81 -3.08 9.85 0.93
N GLY A 82 -1.87 10.30 0.57
CA GLY A 82 -0.81 9.46 0.03
C GLY A 82 -0.24 8.49 1.06
N PRO A 83 0.46 7.44 0.58
CA PRO A 83 1.19 6.54 1.46
C PRO A 83 2.35 7.28 2.13
N PHE A 84 2.46 7.12 3.45
CA PHE A 84 3.72 7.39 4.13
C PHE A 84 4.73 6.31 3.72
N THR A 85 5.91 6.72 3.27
CA THR A 85 6.95 5.80 2.83
C THR A 85 8.19 5.96 3.69
N ILE A 86 8.78 4.84 4.09
CA ILE A 86 9.98 4.80 4.94
C ILE A 86 11.22 5.27 4.15
N GLY A 87 11.19 5.12 2.81
CA GLY A 87 12.16 5.74 1.90
C GLY A 87 13.53 5.08 1.82
N GLY A 88 13.74 3.93 2.48
CA GLY A 88 15.02 3.22 2.44
C GLY A 88 15.09 2.02 3.39
N ASP A 89 16.23 1.34 3.37
CA ASP A 89 16.54 0.23 4.28
C ASP A 89 16.97 0.78 5.65
N PRO A 90 16.26 0.48 6.75
CA PRO A 90 16.65 0.92 8.09
C PRO A 90 17.98 0.32 8.58
N ALA A 91 18.52 -0.70 7.92
CA ALA A 91 19.86 -1.22 8.21
C ALA A 91 20.99 -0.35 7.63
N ASN A 92 20.68 0.61 6.76
CA ASN A 92 21.67 1.54 6.23
C ASN A 92 22.01 2.62 7.27
N ALA A 93 23.29 2.89 7.48
CA ALA A 93 23.76 3.92 8.41
C ALA A 93 23.28 5.34 8.05
N ASP A 94 23.01 5.60 6.77
CA ASP A 94 22.53 6.89 6.27
C ASP A 94 20.99 6.96 6.16
N PHE A 95 20.27 5.99 6.72
CA PHE A 95 18.83 5.92 6.66
C PHE A 95 18.17 7.15 7.33
N GLN A 96 17.32 7.86 6.58
CA GLN A 96 16.53 8.99 7.08
C GLN A 96 15.10 8.93 6.56
N ILE A 97 14.14 9.13 7.46
CA ILE A 97 12.73 9.26 7.14
C ILE A 97 12.46 10.72 6.78
N ARG A 98 12.06 10.99 5.53
CA ARG A 98 11.90 12.38 5.03
C ARG A 98 10.72 13.13 5.66
N ASP A 99 9.72 12.41 6.15
CA ASP A 99 8.44 12.95 6.61
C ASP A 99 8.36 13.17 8.15
N LEU A 100 9.47 13.03 8.89
CA LEU A 100 9.55 13.21 10.36
C LEU A 100 10.35 14.46 10.78
N ARG A 101 10.32 15.55 10.02
CA ARG A 101 10.97 16.83 10.38
C ARG A 101 10.05 17.83 11.04
#